data_AF-A0A8B8I1C7-F1
#
_entry.id   AF-A0A8B8I1C7-F1
#
_cell.length_a   1.000
_cell.length_b   1.000
_cell.length_c   1.000
_cell.angle_alpha   90.00
_cell.angle_beta   90.00
_cell.angle_gamma   90.00
#
_symmetry.space_group_name_H-M   'P 1'
#
loop_
_entity.id
_entity.type
_entity.pdbx_description
1 polymer ?
#
loop_
_entity_poly.entity_id
_entity_poly.type
_entity_poly.pdbx_seq_one_letter_code
_entity_poly.pdbx_strand_id
1 'polypeptide(L)'
;MSLSKPIMNLVASYLQNLYIHPIKTKSITSCIVGSAGSIASQIVSGQSLRLDPVLAFGLYGLLFGGTIPHYFYGFIENVFAEESTAFPLAKKLLFERLLFAPFMQAFSLYTLARFEGKNHHAALKQLNALYCTLLEANWKWLTLFQVINIAFIPPMLRVLFMNFVGFGWAMFVASKRRQQTQKKE
;
A
#
# COMPACT_ATOMS: atom_id res chain seq x y z
N MET A 1 19.00 -6.89 22.12
CA MET A 1 19.29 -5.47 21.86
C MET A 1 18.09 -4.67 22.37
N SER A 2 18.21 -4.06 23.56
CA SER A 2 17.10 -3.33 24.19
C SER A 2 16.93 -1.96 23.50
N LEU A 3 15.72 -1.66 23.00
CA LEU A 3 15.40 -0.35 22.44
C LEU A 3 15.50 0.71 23.54
N SER A 4 15.94 1.93 23.19
CA SER A 4 16.01 3.01 24.18
C SER A 4 14.61 3.34 24.72
N LYS A 5 14.52 3.69 26.02
CA LYS A 5 13.27 4.06 26.70
C LYS A 5 12.36 5.03 25.90
N PRO A 6 12.86 6.11 25.28
CA PRO A 6 11.99 6.99 24.50
C PRO A 6 11.39 6.31 23.26
N ILE A 7 12.14 5.43 22.59
CA ILE A 7 11.64 4.69 21.42
C ILE A 7 10.55 3.71 21.84
N MET A 8 10.73 3.01 22.96
CA MET A 8 9.70 2.11 23.48
C MET A 8 8.41 2.85 23.84
N ASN A 9 8.52 4.04 24.44
CA ASN A 9 7.35 4.86 24.77
C ASN A 9 6.60 5.34 23.53
N LEU A 10 7.33 5.71 22.47
CA LEU A 10 6.73 6.08 21.19
C LEU A 10 6.02 4.90 20.52
N VAL A 11 6.66 3.73 20.50
CA VAL A 11 6.06 2.49 19.96
C VAL A 11 4.82 2.09 20.77
N ALA A 12 4.89 2.13 22.09
CA ALA A 12 3.75 1.83 22.96
C ALA A 12 2.58 2.79 22.72
N SER A 13 2.86 4.10 22.63
CA SER A 13 1.86 5.12 22.30
C SER A 13 1.23 4.90 20.92
N TYR A 14 2.04 4.53 19.92
CA TYR A 14 1.54 4.19 18.59
C TYR A 14 0.61 2.98 18.63
N LEU A 15 1.03 1.88 19.27
CA LEU A 15 0.24 0.66 19.39
C LEU A 15 -1.06 0.89 20.17
N GLN A 16 -1.02 1.71 21.22
CA GLN A 16 -2.21 2.10 21.97
C GLN A 16 -3.18 2.91 21.09
N ASN A 17 -2.69 3.88 20.32
CA ASN A 17 -3.52 4.63 19.38
C ASN A 17 -4.05 3.76 18.23
N LEU A 18 -3.29 2.73 17.81
CA LEU A 18 -3.73 1.75 16.83
C LEU A 18 -4.85 0.86 17.37
N TYR A 19 -4.88 0.63 18.69
CA TYR A 19 -5.94 -0.10 19.37
C TYR A 19 -7.19 0.75 19.58
N ILE A 20 -7.04 1.96 20.15
CA ILE A 20 -8.17 2.82 20.52
C ILE A 20 -8.81 3.50 19.29
N HIS A 21 -7.98 3.90 18.32
CA HIS A 21 -8.43 4.63 17.14
C HIS A 21 -7.84 4.03 15.84
N PRO A 22 -8.17 2.78 15.50
CA PRO A 22 -7.49 2.02 14.45
C PRO A 22 -7.54 2.69 13.09
N ILE A 23 -8.71 3.22 12.69
CA ILE A 23 -8.88 3.85 11.38
C ILE A 23 -8.07 5.13 11.26
N LYS A 24 -8.14 6.02 12.27
CA LYS A 24 -7.41 7.29 12.27
C LYS A 24 -5.90 7.05 12.20
N THR A 25 -5.39 6.18 13.07
CA THR A 25 -3.95 5.87 13.15
C THR A 25 -3.44 5.25 11.85
N LYS A 26 -4.16 4.27 11.29
CA LYS A 26 -3.81 3.64 10.00
C LYS A 26 -3.83 4.64 8.84
N SER A 27 -4.81 5.54 8.83
CA SER A 27 -4.97 6.55 7.77
C SER A 27 -3.85 7.59 7.81
N ILE A 28 -3.54 8.13 8.99
CA ILE A 28 -2.42 9.08 9.17
C ILE A 28 -1.09 8.41 8.79
N THR A 29 -0.88 7.17 9.22
CA THR A 29 0.35 6.45 8.88
C THR A 29 0.47 6.21 7.38
N SER A 30 -0.64 5.82 6.73
CA SER A 30 -0.67 5.61 5.28
C SER A 30 -0.45 6.91 4.49
N CYS A 31 -0.95 8.05 4.99
CA CYS A 31 -0.66 9.37 4.44
C CYS A 31 0.84 9.70 4.48
N ILE A 32 1.47 9.50 5.65
CA ILE A 32 2.90 9.76 5.84
C ILE A 32 3.74 8.86 4.93
N VAL A 33 3.46 7.55 4.94
CA VAL A 33 4.21 6.59 4.11
C VAL A 33 3.99 6.83 2.62
N GLY A 34 2.76 7.15 2.19
CA GLY A 34 2.46 7.47 0.79
C GLY A 34 3.21 8.73 0.32
N SER A 35 3.17 9.80 1.11
CA SER A 35 3.89 11.04 0.82
C SER A 35 5.40 10.81 0.75
N ALA A 36 5.96 10.12 1.75
CA ALA A 36 7.38 9.76 1.79
C ALA A 36 7.78 8.88 0.60
N GLY A 37 6.94 7.90 0.24
CA GLY A 37 7.17 7.00 -0.88
C GLY A 37 7.21 7.74 -2.22
N SER A 38 6.33 8.74 -2.39
CA SER A 38 6.35 9.62 -3.57
C SER A 38 7.64 10.43 -3.64
N ILE A 39 8.07 11.06 -2.53
CA ILE A 39 9.32 11.81 -2.45
C ILE A 39 10.51 10.90 -2.78
N ALA A 40 10.61 9.74 -2.13
CA ALA A 40 11.68 8.78 -2.34
C ALA A 40 11.72 8.29 -3.79
N SER A 41 10.57 7.95 -4.37
CA SER A 41 10.45 7.54 -5.77
C SER A 41 10.95 8.62 -6.74
N GLN A 42 10.64 9.89 -6.49
CA GLN A 42 11.09 11.01 -7.33
C GLN A 42 12.60 11.21 -7.25
N ILE A 43 13.17 11.18 -6.03
CA ILE A 43 14.62 11.27 -5.80
C ILE A 43 15.34 10.12 -6.51
N VAL A 44 14.88 8.88 -6.31
CA VAL A 44 15.49 7.70 -6.93
C VAL A 44 15.42 7.77 -8.45
N SER A 45 14.30 8.25 -9.00
CA SER A 45 14.11 8.43 -10.44
C SER A 45 14.93 9.57 -11.03
N GLY A 46 15.58 10.41 -10.20
CA GLY A 46 16.30 11.61 -10.65
C GLY A 46 15.39 12.72 -11.15
N GLN A 47 14.11 12.71 -10.77
CA GLN A 47 13.15 13.74 -11.13
C GLN A 47 13.24 14.92 -10.14
N SER A 48 12.86 16.12 -10.60
CA SER A 48 12.65 17.25 -9.69
C SER A 48 11.50 16.95 -8.73
N LEU A 49 11.62 17.44 -7.49
CA LEU A 49 10.58 17.26 -6.48
C LEU A 49 9.33 18.06 -6.87
N ARG A 50 8.27 17.34 -7.20
CA ARG A 50 6.94 17.87 -7.50
C ARG A 50 6.00 17.59 -6.34
N LEU A 51 5.24 18.61 -5.94
CA LEU A 51 4.29 18.50 -4.84
C LEU A 51 2.99 17.78 -5.24
N ASP A 52 2.54 17.89 -6.50
CA ASP A 52 1.25 17.29 -6.92
C ASP A 52 1.19 15.78 -6.65
N PRO A 53 2.21 14.97 -7.03
CA PRO A 53 2.20 13.54 -6.70
C PRO A 53 2.34 13.29 -5.21
N VAL A 54 3.11 14.10 -4.47
CA VAL A 54 3.28 13.92 -3.01
C VAL A 54 1.94 14.10 -2.31
N LEU A 55 1.21 15.16 -2.65
CA LEU A 55 -0.12 15.44 -2.13
C LEU A 55 -1.13 14.37 -2.57
N ALA A 56 -1.09 13.94 -3.83
CA ALA A 56 -1.98 12.89 -4.33
C ALA A 56 -1.82 11.57 -3.57
N PHE A 57 -0.57 11.12 -3.37
CA PHE A 57 -0.28 9.91 -2.60
C PHE A 57 -0.61 10.06 -1.11
N GLY A 58 -0.34 11.24 -0.53
CA GLY A 58 -0.71 11.56 0.85
C GLY A 58 -2.22 11.52 1.07
N LEU A 59 -3.00 12.21 0.23
CA LEU A 59 -4.46 12.24 0.28
C LEU A 59 -5.06 10.85 0.05
N TYR A 60 -4.52 10.08 -0.91
CA TYR A 60 -4.93 8.71 -1.13
C TYR A 60 -4.70 7.84 0.13
N GLY A 61 -3.52 7.95 0.74
CA GLY A 61 -3.19 7.26 1.98
C GLY A 61 -4.12 7.64 3.14
N LEU A 62 -4.43 8.94 3.28
CA LEU A 62 -5.29 9.48 4.32
C LEU A 62 -6.74 9.01 4.17
N LEU A 63 -7.29 9.04 2.96
CA LEU A 63 -8.71 8.75 2.74
C LEU A 63 -8.98 7.26 2.60
N PHE A 64 -8.09 6.53 1.93
CA PHE A 64 -8.34 5.17 1.48
C PHE A 64 -7.33 4.16 2.04
N GLY A 65 -6.07 4.55 2.20
CA GLY A 65 -4.99 3.63 2.61
C GLY A 65 -5.20 2.98 3.98
N GLY A 66 -5.80 3.72 4.94
CA GLY A 66 -6.11 3.17 6.25
C GLY A 66 -7.50 2.53 6.38
N THR A 67 -8.50 3.10 5.71
CA THR A 67 -9.93 2.78 5.87
C THR A 67 -10.31 1.50 5.14
N ILE A 68 -10.05 1.44 3.84
CA ILE A 68 -10.47 0.35 2.97
C ILE A 68 -9.81 -0.98 3.39
N PRO A 69 -8.47 -1.06 3.59
CA PRO A 69 -7.85 -2.28 4.06
C PRO A 69 -8.31 -2.69 5.45
N HIS A 70 -8.66 -1.75 6.34
CA HIS A 70 -9.15 -2.08 7.68
C HIS A 70 -10.45 -2.90 7.61
N TYR A 71 -11.45 -2.41 6.86
CA TYR A 71 -12.71 -3.13 6.70
C TYR A 71 -12.55 -4.41 5.91
N PHE A 72 -11.71 -4.41 4.87
CA PHE A 72 -11.44 -5.61 4.09
C PHE A 72 -10.82 -6.72 4.94
N TYR A 73 -9.77 -6.42 5.72
CA TYR A 73 -9.16 -7.42 6.59
C TYR A 73 -10.14 -7.92 7.66
N GLY A 74 -10.97 -7.05 8.23
CA GLY A 74 -12.04 -7.49 9.16
C GLY A 74 -13.04 -8.43 8.48
N PHE A 75 -13.46 -8.12 7.26
CA PHE A 75 -14.38 -8.94 6.48
C PHE A 75 -13.82 -10.34 6.19
N ILE A 76 -12.57 -10.44 5.69
CA ILE A 76 -11.99 -11.76 5.36
C ILE A 76 -11.73 -12.61 6.60
N GLU A 77 -11.45 -12.00 7.75
CA GLU A 77 -11.28 -12.72 9.02
C GLU A 77 -12.60 -13.34 9.46
N ASN A 78 -13.72 -12.63 9.29
CA ASN A 78 -15.04 -13.15 9.61
C ASN A 78 -15.51 -14.24 8.63
N VAL A 79 -15.27 -14.04 7.33
CA VAL A 79 -15.71 -15.00 6.28
C VAL A 79 -14.88 -16.28 6.29
N PHE A 80 -13.57 -16.16 6.52
CA PHE A 80 -12.64 -17.29 6.54
C PHE A 80 -12.08 -17.51 7.95
N ALA A 81 -12.97 -17.60 8.93
CA ALA A 81 -12.61 -17.83 10.33
C ALA A 81 -11.82 -19.14 10.49
N GLU A 82 -10.78 -19.11 11.32
CA GLU A 82 -9.83 -20.22 11.45
C GLU A 82 -10.47 -21.49 12.00
N GLU A 83 -11.48 -21.33 12.86
CA GLU A 83 -12.16 -22.44 13.54
C GLU A 83 -13.13 -23.21 12.62
N SER A 84 -13.65 -22.57 11.58
CA SER A 84 -14.76 -23.10 10.76
C SER A 84 -14.40 -23.34 9.29
N THR A 85 -13.22 -22.89 8.86
CA THR A 85 -12.84 -22.89 7.44
C THR A 85 -11.63 -23.79 7.20
N ALA A 86 -11.79 -24.82 6.36
CA ALA A 86 -10.63 -25.58 5.87
C ALA A 86 -9.70 -24.68 5.02
N PHE A 87 -8.40 -24.74 5.29
CA PHE A 87 -7.34 -23.95 4.65
C PHE A 87 -7.60 -22.43 4.65
N PRO A 88 -7.79 -21.80 5.83
CA PRO A 88 -8.23 -20.42 5.93
C PRO A 88 -7.20 -19.46 5.32
N LEU A 89 -5.90 -19.73 5.51
CA LEU A 89 -4.81 -18.94 4.92
C LEU A 89 -4.89 -18.89 3.39
N ALA A 90 -5.06 -20.06 2.75
CA ALA A 90 -5.12 -20.15 1.29
C ALA A 90 -6.35 -19.40 0.74
N LYS A 91 -7.52 -19.53 1.38
CA LYS A 91 -8.75 -18.83 0.99
C LYS A 91 -8.64 -17.31 1.17
N LYS A 92 -8.12 -16.84 2.31
CA LYS A 92 -7.85 -15.41 2.56
C LYS A 92 -6.92 -14.84 1.48
N LEU A 93 -5.84 -15.58 1.16
CA LEU A 93 -4.89 -15.17 0.13
C LEU A 93 -5.51 -15.14 -1.26
N LEU A 94 -6.24 -16.17 -1.67
CA LEU A 94 -6.88 -16.21 -2.99
C LEU A 94 -7.91 -15.09 -3.14
N PHE A 95 -8.74 -14.85 -2.13
CA PHE A 95 -9.73 -13.77 -2.15
C PHE A 95 -9.06 -12.40 -2.26
N GLU A 96 -7.98 -12.19 -1.51
CA GLU A 96 -7.25 -10.94 -1.56
C GLU A 96 -6.52 -10.76 -2.91
N ARG A 97 -5.87 -11.79 -3.44
CA ARG A 97 -5.14 -11.71 -4.72
C ARG A 97 -6.06 -11.60 -5.93
N LEU A 98 -7.22 -12.26 -5.93
CA LEU A 98 -8.10 -12.33 -7.11
C LEU A 98 -9.20 -11.27 -7.14
N LEU A 99 -9.59 -10.71 -5.98
CA LEU A 99 -10.67 -9.72 -5.91
C LEU A 99 -10.16 -8.38 -5.40
N PHE A 100 -9.50 -8.38 -4.25
CA PHE A 100 -9.07 -7.13 -3.62
C PHE A 100 -7.95 -6.45 -4.39
N ALA A 101 -6.88 -7.17 -4.72
CA ALA A 101 -5.74 -6.60 -5.42
C ALA A 101 -6.12 -6.03 -6.82
N PRO A 102 -6.88 -6.73 -7.68
CA PRO A 102 -7.29 -6.18 -8.97
C PRO A 102 -8.19 -4.95 -8.84
N PHE A 103 -9.14 -4.96 -7.90
CA PHE A 103 -10.01 -3.81 -7.65
C PHE A 103 -9.21 -2.62 -7.12
N MET A 104 -8.36 -2.83 -6.11
CA MET A 104 -7.54 -1.76 -5.51
C MET A 104 -6.50 -1.22 -6.49
N GLN A 105 -5.96 -2.06 -7.36
CA GLN A 105 -5.03 -1.61 -8.40
C GLN A 105 -5.73 -0.66 -9.39
N ALA A 106 -6.95 -0.99 -9.83
CA ALA A 106 -7.71 -0.11 -10.71
C ALA A 106 -8.11 1.19 -10.00
N PHE A 107 -8.65 1.05 -8.78
CA PHE A 107 -9.09 2.17 -7.96
C PHE A 107 -7.97 3.15 -7.64
N SER A 108 -6.79 2.63 -7.26
CA SER A 108 -5.61 3.47 -6.95
C SER A 108 -5.11 4.22 -8.18
N LEU A 109 -4.96 3.56 -9.33
CA LEU A 109 -4.51 4.21 -10.56
C LEU A 109 -5.44 5.35 -10.99
N TYR A 110 -6.75 5.10 -10.95
CA TYR A 110 -7.74 6.12 -11.29
C TYR A 110 -7.73 7.28 -10.29
N THR A 111 -7.80 6.98 -8.99
CA THR A 111 -7.93 8.00 -7.94
C THR A 111 -6.67 8.85 -7.83
N LEU A 112 -5.48 8.25 -7.92
CA LEU A 112 -4.21 8.99 -7.94
C LEU A 112 -4.14 9.92 -9.16
N ALA A 113 -4.52 9.45 -10.34
CA ALA A 113 -4.56 10.30 -11.53
C ALA A 113 -5.51 11.51 -11.35
N ARG A 114 -6.66 11.30 -10.72
CA ARG A 114 -7.61 12.38 -10.42
C ARG A 114 -7.07 13.36 -9.38
N PHE A 115 -6.40 12.87 -8.34
CA PHE A 115 -5.76 13.71 -7.31
C PHE A 115 -4.55 14.49 -7.84
N GLU A 116 -3.85 13.96 -8.84
CA GLU A 116 -2.83 14.69 -9.61
C GLU A 116 -3.42 15.74 -10.57
N GLY A 117 -4.75 15.91 -10.61
CA GLY A 117 -5.44 16.91 -11.42
C GLY A 117 -5.74 16.49 -12.87
N LYS A 118 -5.43 15.25 -13.27
CA LYS A 118 -5.76 14.76 -14.63
C LYS A 118 -7.27 14.63 -14.79
N ASN A 119 -7.82 15.09 -15.92
CA ASN A 119 -9.25 14.93 -16.22
C ASN A 119 -9.67 13.44 -16.32
N HIS A 120 -10.98 13.19 -16.32
CA HIS A 120 -11.53 11.82 -16.33
C HIS A 120 -11.02 10.97 -17.51
N HIS A 121 -10.99 11.53 -18.71
CA HIS A 121 -10.54 10.82 -19.91
C HIS A 121 -9.05 10.44 -19.83
N ALA A 122 -8.20 11.37 -19.36
CA ALA A 122 -6.78 11.11 -19.14
C ALA A 122 -6.53 10.06 -18.05
N ALA A 123 -7.31 10.09 -16.96
CA ALA A 123 -7.23 9.10 -15.90
C ALA A 123 -7.61 7.70 -16.39
N LEU A 124 -8.69 7.56 -17.17
CA LEU A 124 -9.08 6.29 -17.78
C LEU A 124 -8.06 5.79 -18.80
N LYS A 125 -7.50 6.67 -19.62
CA LYS A 125 -6.45 6.31 -20.57
C LYS A 125 -5.21 5.76 -19.86
N GLN A 126 -4.78 6.41 -18.78
CA GLN A 126 -3.66 5.93 -17.96
C GLN A 126 -3.98 4.60 -17.27
N LEU A 127 -5.18 4.45 -16.72
CA LEU A 127 -5.64 3.21 -16.11
C LEU A 127 -5.53 2.06 -17.11
N ASN A 128 -6.18 2.17 -18.27
CA ASN A 128 -6.17 1.11 -19.29
C ASN A 128 -4.75 0.78 -19.79
N ALA A 129 -3.89 1.78 -19.92
CA ALA A 129 -2.51 1.58 -20.38
C ALA A 129 -1.63 0.86 -19.35
N LEU A 130 -1.86 1.08 -18.04
CA LEU A 130 -0.97 0.59 -16.99
C LEU A 130 -1.53 -0.57 -16.18
N TYR A 131 -2.85 -0.80 -16.23
CA TYR A 131 -3.54 -1.72 -15.33
C TYR A 131 -2.98 -3.14 -15.37
N CYS A 132 -2.99 -3.78 -16.54
CA CYS A 132 -2.54 -5.17 -16.68
C CYS A 132 -1.07 -5.33 -16.28
N THR A 133 -0.20 -4.45 -16.77
CA THR A 133 1.25 -4.49 -16.47
C THR A 133 1.52 -4.34 -14.98
N LEU A 134 0.84 -3.41 -14.30
CA LEU A 134 1.04 -3.19 -12.87
C LEU A 134 0.37 -4.27 -12.02
N LEU A 135 -0.77 -4.80 -12.45
CA LEU A 135 -1.45 -5.91 -11.75
C LEU A 135 -0.61 -7.19 -11.81
N GLU A 136 -0.06 -7.54 -12.96
CA GLU A 136 0.85 -8.69 -13.07
C GLU A 136 2.10 -8.53 -12.21
N ALA A 137 2.68 -7.33 -12.18
CA ALA A 137 3.81 -7.04 -11.33
C ALA A 137 3.42 -7.14 -9.84
N ASN A 138 2.24 -6.62 -9.47
CA ASN A 138 1.70 -6.73 -8.12
C ASN A 138 1.61 -8.21 -7.68
N TRP A 139 1.01 -9.07 -8.50
CA TRP A 139 0.94 -10.50 -8.22
C TRP A 139 2.31 -11.16 -8.11
N LYS A 140 3.23 -10.89 -9.04
CA LYS A 140 4.55 -11.53 -9.04
C LYS A 140 5.36 -11.14 -7.80
N TRP A 141 5.35 -9.88 -7.42
CA TRP A 141 6.27 -9.35 -6.40
C TRP A 141 5.65 -9.27 -5.01
N LEU A 142 4.37 -8.94 -4.90
CA LEU A 142 3.72 -8.72 -3.59
C LEU A 142 3.10 -9.97 -3.00
N THR A 143 2.95 -11.06 -3.75
CA THR A 143 2.29 -12.28 -3.23
C THR A 143 3.07 -12.89 -2.08
N LEU A 144 4.41 -12.95 -2.17
CA LEU A 144 5.23 -13.46 -1.07
C LEU A 144 5.05 -12.62 0.21
N PHE A 145 5.10 -11.30 0.08
CA PHE A 145 4.89 -10.40 1.22
C PHE A 145 3.47 -10.50 1.76
N GLN A 146 2.47 -10.72 0.92
CA GLN A 146 1.09 -10.90 1.37
C GLN A 146 0.91 -12.22 2.12
N VAL A 147 1.55 -13.30 1.68
CA VAL A 147 1.55 -14.57 2.43
C VAL A 147 2.12 -14.33 3.82
N ILE A 148 3.26 -13.63 3.92
CA ILE A 148 3.87 -13.27 5.21
C ILE A 148 2.90 -12.42 6.05
N ASN A 149 2.24 -11.45 5.41
CA ASN A 149 1.30 -10.54 6.06
C ASN A 149 0.08 -11.26 6.67
N ILE A 150 -0.52 -12.21 5.95
CA ILE A 150 -1.70 -12.93 6.45
C ILE A 150 -1.31 -14.01 7.45
N ALA A 151 -0.19 -14.71 7.21
CA ALA A 151 0.23 -15.85 8.03
C ALA A 151 0.88 -15.45 9.37
N PHE A 152 1.70 -14.39 9.40
CA PHE A 152 2.54 -14.09 10.57
C PHE A 152 2.27 -12.73 11.20
N ILE A 153 1.69 -11.78 10.46
CA ILE A 153 1.48 -10.41 10.97
C ILE A 153 0.11 -10.29 11.65
N PRO A 154 0.05 -9.81 12.91
CA PRO A 154 -1.21 -9.59 13.61
C PRO A 154 -2.15 -8.65 12.84
N PRO A 155 -3.47 -8.88 12.80
CA PRO A 155 -4.43 -8.10 12.01
C PRO A 155 -4.32 -6.58 12.17
N MET A 156 -3.97 -6.13 13.37
CA MET A 156 -3.78 -4.71 13.67
C MET A 156 -2.63 -4.09 12.87
N LEU A 157 -1.53 -4.82 12.70
CA LEU A 157 -0.28 -4.35 12.09
C LEU A 157 -0.20 -4.62 10.58
N ARG A 158 -1.11 -5.40 10.00
CA ARG A 158 -1.07 -5.78 8.58
C ARG A 158 -1.01 -4.59 7.62
N VAL A 159 -1.74 -3.52 7.93
CA VAL A 159 -1.74 -2.29 7.12
C VAL A 159 -0.38 -1.59 7.21
N LEU A 160 0.21 -1.52 8.40
CA LEU A 160 1.53 -0.94 8.60
C LEU A 160 2.60 -1.74 7.83
N PHE A 161 2.57 -3.06 7.93
CA PHE A 161 3.49 -3.93 7.21
C PHE A 161 3.40 -3.72 5.69
N MET A 162 2.18 -3.72 5.13
CA MET A 162 1.98 -3.51 3.70
C MET A 162 2.37 -2.10 3.23
N ASN A 163 2.23 -1.08 4.10
CA ASN A 163 2.74 0.27 3.81
C ASN A 163 4.27 0.26 3.63
N PHE A 164 5.02 -0.44 4.48
CA PHE A 164 6.47 -0.57 4.33
C PHE A 164 6.87 -1.34 3.06
N VAL A 165 6.18 -2.45 2.77
CA VAL A 165 6.41 -3.22 1.53
C VAL A 165 6.13 -2.34 0.31
N GLY A 166 5.03 -1.59 0.32
CA GLY A 166 4.65 -0.67 -0.75
C GLY A 166 5.69 0.44 -0.97
N PHE A 167 6.24 1.00 0.11
CA PHE A 167 7.33 1.98 0.03
C PHE A 167 8.58 1.38 -0.64
N GLY A 168 8.98 0.17 -0.24
CA GLY A 168 10.09 -0.55 -0.87
C GLY A 168 9.86 -0.82 -2.35
N TRP A 169 8.66 -1.27 -2.70
CA TRP A 169 8.25 -1.51 -4.09
C TRP A 169 8.31 -0.24 -4.95
N ALA A 170 7.81 0.89 -4.44
CA ALA A 170 7.85 2.17 -5.15
C ALA A 170 9.28 2.59 -5.50
N MET A 171 10.21 2.47 -4.54
CA MET A 171 11.63 2.76 -4.78
C MET A 171 12.27 1.80 -5.79
N PHE A 172 11.95 0.51 -5.72
CA PHE A 172 12.47 -0.49 -6.67
C PHE A 172 12.03 -0.17 -8.10
N VAL A 173 10.73 0.12 -8.30
CA VAL A 173 10.18 0.48 -9.61
C VAL A 173 10.80 1.77 -10.12
N ALA A 174 10.96 2.79 -9.27
CA ALA A 174 11.64 4.04 -9.59
C ALA A 174 13.08 3.81 -10.08
N SER A 175 13.83 2.97 -9.36
CA SER A 175 15.21 2.63 -9.70
C SER A 175 15.31 1.93 -11.06
N LYS A 176 14.43 0.94 -11.31
CA LYS A 176 14.36 0.24 -12.60
C LYS A 176 14.01 1.17 -13.76
N ARG A 177 13.09 2.11 -13.56
CA ARG A 177 12.74 3.12 -14.58
C ARG A 177 13.95 4.00 -14.93
N ARG A 178 14.68 4.49 -13.93
CA ARG A 178 15.90 5.29 -14.15
C ARG A 178 16.96 4.54 -14.96
N GLN A 179 17.21 3.27 -14.63
CA GLN A 179 18.17 2.44 -15.38
C GLN A 179 17.77 2.23 -16.85
N GLN A 180 16.47 2.17 -17.14
CA GLN A 180 15.98 2.06 -18.52
C GLN A 180 16.15 3.36 -19.30
N THR A 181 15.92 4.52 -18.68
CA THR A 181 16.15 5.82 -19.32
C THR A 181 17.62 6.04 -19.66
N GLN A 182 18.52 5.74 -18.71
CA GLN A 182 19.97 5.89 -18.90
C GLN A 182 20.60 4.93 -19.92
N LYS A 183 19.94 3.80 -20.24
CA LYS A 183 20.41 2.87 -21.29
C LYS A 183 19.98 3.26 -22.70
N LYS A 184 19.05 4.22 -22.83
CA LYS A 184 18.56 4.73 -24.11
C LYS A 184 19.26 6.01 -24.56
N GLU A 185 20.01 6.64 -23.67
CA GLU A 185 20.92 7.75 -23.91
C GLU A 185 22.33 7.20 -24.21
#